data_AF-A0A3S4R3H9-F1
#
_entry.id   AF-A0A3S4R3H9-F1
#
_cell.length_a   1.000
_cell.length_b   1.000
_cell.length_c   1.000
_cell.angle_alpha   90.00
_cell.angle_beta   90.00
_cell.angle_gamma   90.00
#
_symmetry.space_group_name_H-M   'P 1'
#
loop_
_entity.id
_entity.type
_entity.pdbx_description
1 polymer ?
#
loop_
_entity_poly.entity_id
_entity_poly.type
_entity_poly.pdbx_seq_one_letter_code
_entity_poly.pdbx_strand_id
1 'polypeptide(L)'
;MTLEPLFGWIPVVIVVVAAAAALTRSASWLLGRGGEPGSRAAWWRRAVLCCVLVLLLAGPSLPTHEKVTVSNVEIFLVVDRTGSMAAEDWAGGPDAGGGVRLDGVKQDLTAIKDAYPSASFSILALDSTAARELPLTTDLDAVSSWIDSLSQEVTDRSSGSSLERALPLLTSSLDSAAGATPENARLVYILSDGEATDDGAGAAEASAAGLSWSALGPLVDGGAVLGYGTPEGGRMREFTGWGQTTDQPYIQDPATGQDAVSVPDTALLETVAQDLGITYLQRTGGPDDAPTSAFTDQDVDAVLSDGRQRRRARQYLTWPLGLTAAGLLLWEAVALARADLGLRDLSRATAAAVRKGGRP
;
A
#
# COMPACT_ATOMS: atom_id res chain seq x y z
N MET A 1 3.76 25.05 6.89
CA MET A 1 4.19 25.31 5.50
C MET A 1 5.67 25.04 5.41
N THR A 2 6.10 24.24 4.44
CA THR A 2 7.52 23.94 4.19
C THR A 2 7.85 24.33 2.75
N LEU A 3 9.12 24.68 2.49
CA LEU A 3 9.60 25.05 1.16
C LEU A 3 10.37 23.84 0.60
N GLU A 4 9.81 23.20 -0.43
CA GLU A 4 10.47 22.11 -1.15
C GLU A 4 10.48 22.47 -2.64
N PRO A 5 11.65 22.83 -3.20
CA PRO A 5 11.73 23.30 -4.57
C PRO A 5 11.57 22.16 -5.57
N LEU A 6 10.72 22.37 -6.57
CA LEU A 6 10.32 21.37 -7.59
C LEU A 6 11.48 20.74 -8.37
N PHE A 7 12.61 21.46 -8.48
CA PHE A 7 13.79 21.02 -9.24
C PHE A 7 15.06 21.00 -8.37
N GLY A 8 14.90 21.02 -7.04
CA GLY A 8 16.01 21.16 -6.08
C GLY A 8 16.41 22.62 -5.82
N TRP A 9 17.24 22.85 -4.79
CA TRP A 9 17.60 24.20 -4.34
C TRP A 9 18.53 24.96 -5.29
N ILE A 10 19.36 24.23 -6.04
CA ILE A 10 20.34 24.80 -6.96
C ILE A 10 19.70 25.70 -8.04
N PRO A 11 18.68 25.25 -8.80
CA PRO A 11 18.02 26.12 -9.78
C PRO A 11 17.29 27.31 -9.14
N VAL A 12 16.77 27.16 -7.91
CA VAL A 12 16.14 28.28 -7.18
C VAL A 12 17.15 29.36 -6.87
N VAL A 13 18.33 28.98 -6.37
CA VAL A 13 19.41 29.93 -6.07
C VAL A 13 19.87 30.66 -7.34
N ILE A 14 20.00 29.96 -8.47
CA ILE A 14 20.38 30.56 -9.75
C ILE A 14 19.34 31.62 -10.19
N VAL A 15 18.05 31.30 -10.10
CA VAL A 15 16.98 32.25 -10.47
C VAL A 15 16.92 33.44 -9.53
N VAL A 16 17.10 33.23 -8.22
CA VAL A 16 17.17 34.32 -7.22
C VAL A 16 18.32 35.29 -7.55
N VAL A 17 19.50 34.75 -7.87
CA VAL A 17 20.68 35.57 -8.23
C VAL A 17 20.43 36.33 -9.53
N ALA A 18 19.87 35.69 -10.55
CA ALA A 18 19.54 36.34 -11.81
C ALA A 18 18.49 37.45 -11.65
N ALA A 19 17.45 37.20 -10.84
CA ALA A 19 16.42 38.19 -10.52
C ALA A 19 17.00 39.39 -9.75
N ALA A 20 17.86 39.16 -8.76
CA ALA A 20 18.54 40.22 -8.02
C ALA A 20 19.44 41.07 -8.93
N ALA A 21 20.18 40.46 -9.85
CA ALA A 21 21.00 41.17 -10.84
C ALA A 21 20.15 42.01 -11.80
N ALA A 22 19.00 41.50 -12.24
CA ALA A 22 18.07 42.25 -13.09
C ALA A 22 17.40 43.42 -12.34
N LEU A 23 17.03 43.24 -11.07
CA LEU A 23 16.42 44.28 -10.23
C LEU A 23 17.41 45.40 -9.88
N THR A 24 18.67 45.07 -9.60
CA THR A 24 19.72 46.07 -9.31
C THR A 24 20.08 46.88 -10.55
N ARG A 25 20.20 46.22 -11.72
CA ARG A 25 20.45 46.90 -13.00
C ARG A 25 19.27 47.76 -13.45
N SER A 26 18.04 47.32 -13.18
CA SER A 26 16.85 48.13 -13.50
C SER A 26 16.62 49.26 -12.49
N ALA A 27 16.99 49.08 -11.21
CA ALA A 27 16.99 50.14 -10.20
C ALA A 27 17.90 51.29 -10.59
N SER A 28 19.13 51.00 -11.05
CA SER A 28 20.08 52.04 -11.44
C SER A 28 19.60 52.90 -12.61
N TRP A 29 18.74 52.35 -13.47
CA TRP A 29 18.15 53.06 -14.61
C TRP A 29 16.83 53.77 -14.27
N LEU A 30 15.93 53.11 -13.54
CA LEU A 30 14.57 53.60 -13.29
C LEU A 30 14.43 54.46 -12.02
N LEU A 31 15.31 54.28 -11.03
CA LEU A 31 15.31 55.05 -9.77
C LEU A 31 16.35 56.18 -9.76
N GLY A 32 17.08 56.38 -10.87
CA GLY A 32 18.04 57.47 -11.05
C GLY A 32 17.39 58.86 -11.05
N ARG A 33 18.20 59.91 -10.85
CA ARG A 33 17.77 61.32 -10.66
C ARG A 33 17.04 61.97 -11.86
N GLY A 34 16.82 61.25 -12.95
CA GLY A 34 16.10 61.72 -14.15
C GLY A 34 14.95 60.83 -14.61
N GLY A 35 14.42 59.95 -13.75
CA GLY A 35 13.36 58.99 -14.12
C GLY A 35 12.02 59.66 -14.44
N GLU A 36 11.39 59.23 -15.53
CA GLU A 36 10.04 59.66 -15.94
C GLU A 36 8.98 59.35 -14.86
N PRO A 37 7.86 60.10 -14.83
CA PRO A 37 6.74 59.80 -13.93
C PRO A 37 6.23 58.37 -14.16
N GLY A 38 6.25 57.52 -13.13
CA GLY A 38 5.81 56.12 -13.19
C GLY A 38 6.94 55.06 -13.25
N SER A 39 8.19 55.49 -13.43
CA SER A 39 9.39 54.63 -13.37
C SER A 39 9.52 53.85 -12.05
N ARG A 40 9.17 54.48 -10.93
CA ARG A 40 9.13 53.84 -9.59
C ARG A 40 8.05 52.77 -9.47
N ALA A 41 6.89 52.98 -10.08
CA ALA A 41 5.79 52.01 -10.08
C ALA A 41 6.11 50.78 -10.95
N ALA A 42 6.78 51.00 -12.09
CA ALA A 42 7.27 49.91 -12.94
C ALA A 42 8.35 49.07 -12.23
N TRP A 43 9.26 49.71 -11.49
CA TRP A 43 10.27 48.99 -10.72
C TRP A 43 9.65 48.14 -9.60
N TRP A 44 8.69 48.69 -8.84
CA TRP A 44 7.98 47.93 -7.81
C TRP A 44 7.21 46.74 -8.38
N ARG A 45 6.57 46.90 -9.54
CA ARG A 45 5.87 45.78 -10.21
C ARG A 45 6.83 44.65 -10.59
N ARG A 46 8.02 44.98 -11.10
CA ARG A 46 9.06 44.00 -11.44
C ARG A 46 9.64 43.32 -10.19
N ALA A 47 9.79 44.06 -9.09
CA ALA A 47 10.21 43.49 -7.81
C ALA A 47 9.19 42.49 -7.28
N VAL A 48 7.89 42.83 -7.33
CA VAL A 48 6.79 41.93 -6.94
C VAL A 48 6.76 40.67 -7.81
N LEU A 49 6.91 40.81 -9.13
CA LEU A 49 6.98 39.66 -10.05
C LEU A 49 8.14 38.71 -9.70
N CYS A 50 9.33 39.25 -9.43
CA CYS A 50 10.49 38.45 -9.04
C CYS A 50 10.25 37.71 -7.73
N CYS A 51 9.66 38.38 -6.73
CA CYS A 51 9.30 37.74 -5.46
C CYS A 51 8.30 36.59 -5.67
N VAL A 52 7.27 36.78 -6.50
CA VAL A 52 6.29 35.73 -6.82
C VAL A 52 6.94 34.55 -7.53
N LEU A 53 7.84 34.79 -8.49
CA LEU A 53 8.57 33.73 -9.19
C LEU A 53 9.46 32.92 -8.24
N VAL A 54 10.18 33.59 -7.34
CA VAL A 54 11.01 32.93 -6.33
C VAL A 54 10.17 32.08 -5.40
N LEU A 55 9.01 32.57 -4.96
CA LEU A 55 8.07 31.78 -4.16
C LEU A 55 7.54 30.56 -4.92
N LEU A 56 7.22 30.71 -6.21
CA LEU A 56 6.73 29.60 -7.04
C LEU A 56 7.80 28.50 -7.19
N LEU A 57 9.06 28.90 -7.39
CA LEU A 57 10.22 28.01 -7.44
C LEU A 57 10.57 27.37 -6.09
N ALA A 58 10.39 28.11 -4.99
CA ALA A 58 10.59 27.61 -3.63
C ALA A 58 9.50 26.62 -3.19
N GLY A 59 8.38 26.56 -3.91
CA GLY A 59 7.33 25.55 -3.75
C GLY A 59 6.73 25.53 -2.34
N PRO A 60 6.01 26.59 -1.91
CA PRO A 60 5.28 26.56 -0.65
C PRO A 60 4.22 25.45 -0.73
N SER A 61 4.45 24.42 0.06
CA SER A 61 3.53 23.30 0.22
C SER A 61 2.80 23.43 1.55
N LEU A 62 1.47 23.25 1.48
CA LEU A 62 0.67 22.97 2.66
C LEU A 62 0.64 21.45 2.87
N PRO A 63 0.80 20.97 4.11
CA PRO A 63 0.43 19.60 4.41
C PRO A 63 -1.08 19.49 4.20
N THR A 64 -1.49 18.75 3.18
CA THR A 64 -2.88 18.44 2.92
C THR A 64 -3.12 16.99 3.30
N HIS A 65 -4.15 16.74 4.10
CA HIS A 65 -4.66 15.40 4.34
C HIS A 65 -5.60 15.05 3.20
N GLU A 66 -5.05 14.84 2.00
CA GLU A 66 -5.86 14.30 0.90
C GLU A 66 -5.88 12.77 1.05
N LYS A 67 -7.09 12.24 1.28
CA LYS A 67 -7.38 10.81 1.23
C LYS A 67 -7.24 10.37 -0.23
N VAL A 68 -6.04 10.02 -0.66
CA VAL A 68 -5.91 9.18 -1.86
C VAL A 68 -6.51 7.83 -1.44
N THR A 69 -7.55 7.40 -2.14
CA THR A 69 -8.23 6.13 -1.97
C THR A 69 -7.35 4.96 -2.44
N VAL A 70 -6.16 4.84 -1.89
CA VAL A 70 -5.48 3.55 -1.74
C VAL A 70 -5.90 3.10 -0.35
N SER A 71 -6.42 1.90 -0.18
CA SER A 71 -6.61 1.40 1.17
C SER A 71 -5.26 1.41 1.86
N ASN A 72 -5.21 2.02 3.04
CA ASN A 72 -4.02 1.95 3.87
C ASN A 72 -3.93 0.55 4.51
N VAL A 73 -4.41 -0.51 3.85
CA VAL A 73 -4.55 -1.85 4.40
C VAL A 73 -4.08 -2.87 3.38
N GLU A 74 -3.05 -3.59 3.77
CA GLU A 74 -2.47 -4.72 3.05
C GLU A 74 -2.77 -5.98 3.86
N ILE A 75 -3.37 -6.98 3.22
CA ILE A 75 -3.79 -8.22 3.87
C ILE A 75 -2.99 -9.37 3.29
N PHE A 76 -2.22 -10.03 4.15
CA PHE A 76 -1.45 -11.22 3.82
C PHE A 76 -2.20 -12.45 4.32
N LEU A 77 -2.67 -13.28 3.39
CA LEU A 77 -3.39 -14.51 3.65
C LEU A 77 -2.40 -15.67 3.53
N VAL A 78 -2.04 -16.29 4.65
CA VAL A 78 -1.25 -17.52 4.68
C VAL A 78 -2.22 -18.68 4.82
N VAL A 79 -2.36 -19.48 3.76
CA VAL A 79 -3.39 -20.53 3.66
C VAL A 79 -2.71 -21.88 3.58
N ASP A 80 -2.95 -22.70 4.58
CA ASP A 80 -2.59 -24.11 4.58
C ASP A 80 -3.52 -24.89 3.66
N ARG A 81 -2.93 -25.61 2.71
CA ARG A 81 -3.63 -26.53 1.80
C ARG A 81 -3.06 -27.94 1.86
N THR A 82 -2.31 -28.29 2.91
CA THR A 82 -1.77 -29.64 3.11
C THR A 82 -2.90 -30.68 3.20
N GLY A 83 -2.54 -31.96 3.16
CA GLY A 83 -3.51 -33.05 3.23
C GLY A 83 -4.37 -33.05 4.50
N SER A 84 -3.85 -32.55 5.63
CA SER A 84 -4.56 -32.42 6.91
C SER A 84 -5.74 -31.46 6.85
N MET A 85 -5.66 -30.44 5.99
CA MET A 85 -6.76 -29.51 5.72
C MET A 85 -7.92 -30.15 4.94
N ALA A 86 -7.76 -31.37 4.43
CA ALA A 86 -8.83 -32.17 3.85
C ALA A 86 -9.58 -33.04 4.87
N ALA A 87 -9.28 -32.89 6.17
CA ALA A 87 -9.97 -33.63 7.22
C ALA A 87 -11.47 -33.31 7.22
N GLU A 88 -12.28 -34.37 7.31
CA GLU A 88 -13.74 -34.35 7.28
C GLU A 88 -14.36 -34.08 8.67
N ASP A 89 -13.91 -33.04 9.35
CA ASP A 89 -14.39 -32.64 10.69
C ASP A 89 -15.05 -31.25 10.74
N TRP A 90 -15.12 -30.55 9.60
CA TRP A 90 -15.78 -29.25 9.50
C TRP A 90 -17.30 -29.37 9.62
N ALA A 91 -17.90 -28.58 10.52
CA ALA A 91 -19.33 -28.55 10.82
C ALA A 91 -19.92 -29.95 11.12
N GLY A 92 -19.14 -30.81 11.78
CA GLY A 92 -19.51 -32.19 12.11
C GLY A 92 -19.27 -33.20 10.99
N GLY A 93 -18.60 -32.79 9.90
CA GLY A 93 -18.23 -33.64 8.77
C GLY A 93 -19.37 -33.91 7.77
N PRO A 94 -19.07 -34.60 6.65
CA PRO A 94 -20.02 -34.84 5.56
C PRO A 94 -21.32 -35.53 6.01
N ASP A 95 -21.23 -36.45 6.98
CA ASP A 95 -22.38 -37.18 7.50
C ASP A 95 -23.38 -36.28 8.27
N ALA A 96 -22.91 -35.16 8.81
CA ALA A 96 -23.73 -34.15 9.49
C ALA A 96 -24.20 -33.00 8.57
N GLY A 97 -23.87 -33.06 7.28
CA GLY A 97 -24.10 -31.97 6.32
C GLY A 97 -23.02 -30.88 6.33
N GLY A 98 -21.91 -31.13 7.03
CA GLY A 98 -20.68 -30.36 6.98
C GLY A 98 -19.77 -30.81 5.83
N GLY A 99 -18.46 -30.66 6.00
CA GLY A 99 -17.50 -30.91 4.93
C GLY A 99 -16.06 -31.06 5.43
N VAL A 100 -15.12 -30.55 4.63
CA VAL A 100 -13.69 -30.56 4.97
C VAL A 100 -13.26 -29.23 5.58
N ARG A 101 -12.15 -29.19 6.34
CA ARG A 101 -11.60 -27.94 6.90
C ARG A 101 -11.43 -26.84 5.85
N LEU A 102 -11.01 -27.19 4.63
CA LEU A 102 -10.90 -26.26 3.50
C LEU A 102 -12.22 -25.56 3.12
N ASP A 103 -13.38 -26.15 3.39
CA ASP A 103 -14.67 -25.48 3.17
C ASP A 103 -14.84 -24.30 4.14
N GLY A 104 -14.44 -24.49 5.40
CA GLY A 104 -14.38 -23.42 6.40
C GLY A 104 -13.38 -22.34 6.05
N VAL A 105 -12.19 -22.73 5.59
CA VAL A 105 -11.16 -21.79 5.09
C VAL A 105 -11.74 -20.91 3.98
N LYS A 106 -12.43 -21.48 2.99
CA LYS A 106 -13.05 -20.69 1.89
C LYS A 106 -14.11 -19.71 2.40
N GLN A 107 -14.92 -20.12 3.38
CA GLN A 107 -15.92 -19.25 4.00
C GLN A 107 -15.28 -18.07 4.72
N ASP A 108 -14.26 -18.34 5.55
CA ASP A 108 -13.58 -17.30 6.32
C ASP A 108 -12.75 -16.38 5.42
N LEU A 109 -12.06 -16.89 4.38
CA LEU A 109 -11.37 -16.09 3.38
C LEU A 109 -12.32 -15.14 2.65
N THR A 110 -13.51 -15.63 2.30
CA THR A 110 -14.55 -14.81 1.67
C THR A 110 -15.02 -13.71 2.63
N ALA A 111 -15.23 -14.03 3.91
CA ALA A 111 -15.61 -13.06 4.92
C ALA A 111 -14.53 -11.98 5.13
N ILE A 112 -13.24 -12.36 5.16
CA ILE A 112 -12.12 -11.41 5.24
C ILE A 112 -12.12 -10.50 4.01
N LYS A 113 -12.21 -11.07 2.81
CA LYS A 113 -12.24 -10.30 1.56
C LYS A 113 -13.39 -9.27 1.55
N ASP A 114 -14.59 -9.71 1.93
CA ASP A 114 -15.79 -8.88 1.91
C ASP A 114 -15.77 -7.77 2.99
N ALA A 115 -15.09 -8.01 4.12
CA ALA A 115 -14.91 -7.00 5.16
C ALA A 115 -13.96 -5.87 4.75
N TYR A 116 -13.01 -6.14 3.85
CA TYR A 116 -12.02 -5.16 3.41
C TYR A 116 -12.06 -4.91 1.90
N PRO A 117 -13.16 -4.34 1.35
CA PRO A 117 -13.38 -4.22 -0.09
C PRO A 117 -12.43 -3.23 -0.79
N SER A 118 -11.65 -2.46 -0.02
CA SER A 118 -10.64 -1.56 -0.57
C SER A 118 -9.21 -2.07 -0.38
N ALA A 119 -8.98 -3.10 0.45
CA ALA A 119 -7.66 -3.62 0.80
C ALA A 119 -6.90 -4.19 -0.41
N SER A 120 -5.57 -4.21 -0.30
CA SER A 120 -4.73 -5.00 -1.20
C SER A 120 -4.46 -6.37 -0.58
N PHE A 121 -4.70 -7.44 -1.30
CA PHE A 121 -4.56 -8.82 -0.81
C PHE A 121 -3.35 -9.51 -1.45
N SER A 122 -2.60 -10.27 -0.65
CA SER A 122 -1.61 -11.24 -1.14
C SER A 122 -1.91 -12.60 -0.53
N ILE A 123 -1.78 -13.65 -1.35
CA ILE A 123 -2.05 -15.03 -0.92
C ILE A 123 -0.77 -15.84 -1.00
N LEU A 124 -0.40 -16.41 0.13
CA LEU A 124 0.70 -17.36 0.30
C LEU A 124 0.09 -18.71 0.64
N ALA A 125 0.22 -19.69 -0.26
CA ALA A 125 -0.24 -21.04 0.00
C ALA A 125 0.89 -21.89 0.59
N LEU A 126 0.53 -22.73 1.55
CA LEU A 126 1.41 -23.68 2.21
C LEU A 126 0.96 -25.10 1.87
N ASP A 127 1.87 -25.88 1.30
CA ASP A 127 1.77 -27.32 1.15
C ASP A 127 3.10 -27.97 1.61
N SER A 128 3.68 -28.89 0.83
CA SER A 128 5.08 -29.26 0.98
C SER A 128 6.05 -28.08 0.89
N THR A 129 5.65 -26.98 0.26
CA THR A 129 6.42 -25.73 0.19
C THR A 129 5.53 -24.51 0.40
N ALA A 130 6.13 -23.36 0.72
CA ALA A 130 5.41 -22.09 0.70
C ALA A 130 5.56 -21.43 -0.67
N ALA A 131 4.44 -21.09 -1.30
CA ALA A 131 4.40 -20.43 -2.61
C ALA A 131 3.50 -19.20 -2.58
N ARG A 132 3.91 -18.16 -3.30
CA ARG A 132 3.06 -16.97 -3.50
C ARG A 132 2.15 -17.23 -4.68
N GLU A 133 0.88 -17.45 -4.39
CA GLU A 133 -0.15 -17.71 -5.40
C GLU A 133 -0.68 -16.39 -5.99
N LEU A 134 -0.88 -15.38 -5.14
CA LEU A 134 -1.24 -14.03 -5.57
C LEU A 134 -0.28 -12.99 -5.01
N PRO A 135 0.38 -12.17 -5.87
CA PRO A 135 1.04 -10.96 -5.41
C PRO A 135 0.00 -9.95 -4.90
N LEU A 136 0.49 -8.97 -4.15
CA LEU A 136 -0.35 -7.92 -3.59
C LEU A 136 -1.17 -7.24 -4.69
N THR A 137 -2.50 -7.36 -4.62
CA THR A 137 -3.44 -6.88 -5.64
C THR A 137 -4.71 -6.33 -5.00
N THR A 138 -5.32 -5.33 -5.64
CA THR A 138 -6.66 -4.83 -5.30
C THR A 138 -7.78 -5.51 -6.11
N ASP A 139 -7.41 -6.48 -6.96
CA ASP A 139 -8.36 -7.24 -7.78
C ASP A 139 -9.05 -8.32 -6.94
N LEU A 140 -10.23 -8.00 -6.41
CA LEU A 140 -11.04 -8.92 -5.61
C LEU A 140 -11.61 -10.08 -6.42
N ASP A 141 -11.74 -9.95 -7.75
CA ASP A 141 -12.20 -11.03 -8.62
C ASP A 141 -11.09 -12.08 -8.76
N ALA A 142 -9.83 -11.66 -8.84
CA ALA A 142 -8.68 -12.56 -8.80
C ALA A 142 -8.59 -13.31 -7.46
N VAL A 143 -8.81 -12.61 -6.33
CA VAL A 143 -8.86 -13.22 -5.00
C VAL A 143 -10.00 -14.24 -4.91
N SER A 144 -11.20 -13.87 -5.35
CA SER A 144 -12.37 -14.77 -5.32
C SER A 144 -12.14 -16.00 -6.20
N SER A 145 -11.61 -15.81 -7.41
CA SER A 145 -11.27 -16.91 -8.32
C SER A 145 -10.26 -17.88 -7.71
N TRP A 146 -9.27 -17.36 -6.99
CA TRP A 146 -8.30 -18.21 -6.29
C TRP A 146 -8.97 -18.99 -5.15
N ILE A 147 -9.77 -18.33 -4.30
CA ILE A 147 -10.53 -18.97 -3.22
C ILE A 147 -11.42 -20.10 -3.75
N ASP A 148 -12.14 -19.85 -4.85
CA ASP A 148 -13.02 -20.84 -5.46
C ASP A 148 -12.25 -22.07 -5.96
N SER A 149 -11.05 -21.84 -6.52
CA SER A 149 -10.15 -22.87 -7.03
C SER A 149 -9.33 -23.61 -5.97
N LEU A 150 -9.34 -23.12 -4.71
CA LEU A 150 -8.56 -23.70 -3.63
C LEU A 150 -8.91 -25.18 -3.44
N SER A 151 -7.90 -26.03 -3.47
CA SER A 151 -7.99 -27.48 -3.26
C SER A 151 -6.77 -27.94 -2.46
N GLN A 152 -6.91 -29.11 -1.82
CA GLN A 152 -5.84 -29.73 -1.05
C GLN A 152 -4.63 -30.10 -1.93
N GLU A 153 -3.48 -30.28 -1.31
CA GLU A 153 -2.28 -30.84 -1.94
C GLU A 153 -2.56 -32.24 -2.51
N VAL A 154 -1.92 -32.54 -3.64
CA VAL A 154 -1.94 -33.89 -4.21
C VAL A 154 -1.20 -34.83 -3.27
N THR A 155 -1.88 -35.85 -2.75
CA THR A 155 -1.37 -36.75 -1.70
C THR A 155 -0.03 -37.38 -2.07
N ASP A 156 0.11 -37.81 -3.32
CA ASP A 156 1.36 -38.42 -3.84
C ASP A 156 2.57 -37.48 -3.88
N ARG A 157 2.34 -36.17 -3.77
CA ARG A 157 3.40 -35.14 -3.78
C ARG A 157 3.72 -34.60 -2.39
N SER A 158 2.97 -35.02 -1.37
CA SER A 158 3.19 -34.55 -0.01
C SER A 158 4.52 -35.07 0.53
N SER A 159 5.27 -34.20 1.20
CA SER A 159 6.60 -34.49 1.76
C SER A 159 6.77 -33.95 3.18
N GLY A 160 5.68 -34.02 3.95
CA GLY A 160 5.57 -33.43 5.28
C GLY A 160 5.10 -31.98 5.23
N SER A 161 4.52 -31.51 6.33
CA SER A 161 3.98 -30.17 6.54
C SER A 161 4.64 -29.50 7.74
N SER A 162 4.79 -28.18 7.68
CA SER A 162 5.17 -27.34 8.83
C SER A 162 4.80 -25.90 8.51
N LEU A 163 4.21 -25.22 9.49
CA LEU A 163 3.81 -23.82 9.36
C LEU A 163 5.05 -22.91 9.20
N GLU A 164 6.18 -23.28 9.79
CA GLU A 164 7.45 -22.56 9.72
C GLU A 164 8.00 -22.46 8.29
N ARG A 165 7.58 -23.33 7.37
CA ARG A 165 7.96 -23.22 5.95
C ARG A 165 7.42 -21.93 5.31
N ALA A 166 6.36 -21.34 5.85
CA ALA A 166 5.85 -20.05 5.40
C ALA A 166 6.68 -18.86 5.89
N LEU A 167 7.47 -19.00 6.97
CA LEU A 167 8.21 -17.89 7.59
C LEU A 167 9.11 -17.12 6.60
N PRO A 168 9.97 -17.75 5.77
CA PRO A 168 10.84 -17.01 4.86
C PRO A 168 10.06 -16.18 3.83
N LEU A 169 8.99 -16.76 3.28
CA LEU A 169 8.16 -16.10 2.28
C LEU A 169 7.33 -14.97 2.89
N LEU A 170 6.74 -15.20 4.07
CA LEU A 170 5.99 -14.16 4.78
C LEU A 170 6.91 -13.01 5.20
N THR A 171 8.08 -13.31 5.77
CA THR A 171 9.09 -12.31 6.16
C THR A 171 9.47 -11.43 4.99
N SER A 172 9.90 -12.04 3.88
CA SER A 172 10.30 -11.28 2.69
C SER A 172 9.15 -10.46 2.10
N SER A 173 7.91 -10.94 2.19
CA SER A 173 6.71 -10.23 1.72
C SER A 173 6.42 -9.01 2.60
N LEU A 174 6.44 -9.17 3.92
CA LEU A 174 6.20 -8.11 4.90
C LEU A 174 7.31 -7.04 4.86
N ASP A 175 8.58 -7.45 4.79
CA ASP A 175 9.71 -6.51 4.65
C ASP A 175 9.63 -5.69 3.36
N SER A 176 9.29 -6.35 2.24
CA SER A 176 9.14 -5.67 0.95
C SER A 176 8.01 -4.65 1.00
N ALA A 177 6.89 -5.00 1.62
CA ALA A 177 5.74 -4.13 1.81
C ALA A 177 6.06 -2.97 2.78
N ALA A 178 6.75 -3.26 3.89
CA ALA A 178 7.23 -2.25 4.84
C ALA A 178 8.18 -1.23 4.19
N GLY A 179 9.03 -1.67 3.26
CA GLY A 179 9.90 -0.79 2.49
C GLY A 179 9.16 0.04 1.43
N ALA A 180 8.15 -0.53 0.77
CA ALA A 180 7.44 0.11 -0.33
C ALA A 180 6.37 1.12 0.13
N THR A 181 5.58 0.75 1.13
CA THR A 181 4.37 1.43 1.60
C THR A 181 4.34 1.49 3.14
N PRO A 182 5.31 2.16 3.78
CA PRO A 182 5.47 2.16 5.24
C PRO A 182 4.24 2.70 6.00
N GLU A 183 3.42 3.53 5.37
CA GLU A 183 2.19 4.11 5.92
C GLU A 183 1.00 3.14 5.98
N ASN A 184 1.04 2.04 5.23
CA ASN A 184 -0.03 1.05 5.20
C ASN A 184 -0.01 0.19 6.47
N ALA A 185 -1.20 -0.14 6.97
CA ALA A 185 -1.42 -1.18 7.96
C ALA A 185 -1.33 -2.55 7.28
N ARG A 186 -0.70 -3.51 7.94
CA ARG A 186 -0.48 -4.87 7.45
C ARG A 186 -1.18 -5.86 8.35
N LEU A 187 -2.26 -6.43 7.85
CA LEU A 187 -3.00 -7.48 8.54
C LEU A 187 -2.49 -8.84 8.05
N VAL A 188 -2.22 -9.76 8.96
CA VAL A 188 -1.81 -11.12 8.63
C VAL A 188 -2.88 -12.09 9.13
N TYR A 189 -3.40 -12.91 8.23
CA TYR A 189 -4.27 -14.02 8.56
C TYR A 189 -3.57 -15.32 8.24
N ILE A 190 -3.47 -16.20 9.24
CA ILE A 190 -2.94 -17.56 9.07
C ILE A 190 -4.11 -18.53 9.21
N LEU A 191 -4.32 -19.37 8.21
CA LEU A 191 -5.41 -20.33 8.15
C LEU A 191 -4.80 -21.72 8.04
N SER A 192 -4.73 -22.46 9.15
CA SER A 192 -4.04 -23.75 9.24
C SER A 192 -4.62 -24.60 10.36
N ASP A 193 -4.39 -25.90 10.35
CA ASP A 193 -4.62 -26.77 11.50
C ASP A 193 -3.38 -26.89 12.40
N GLY A 194 -2.25 -26.33 11.99
CA GLY A 194 -0.99 -26.33 12.74
C GLY A 194 -0.29 -27.70 12.74
N GLU A 195 -0.81 -28.70 12.05
CA GLU A 195 -0.25 -30.05 12.12
C GLU A 195 1.08 -30.12 11.35
N ALA A 196 2.16 -30.39 12.09
CA ALA A 196 3.48 -30.59 11.52
C ALA A 196 3.80 -32.09 11.38
N THR A 197 4.17 -32.49 10.16
CA THR A 197 4.51 -33.89 9.80
C THR A 197 5.91 -34.04 9.22
N ASP A 198 6.74 -33.01 9.37
CA ASP A 198 8.09 -32.95 8.80
C ASP A 198 9.23 -33.17 9.79
N ASP A 199 8.91 -33.76 10.95
CA ASP A 199 9.86 -34.04 12.03
C ASP A 199 10.66 -32.80 12.50
N GLY A 200 10.08 -31.60 12.34
CA GLY A 200 10.68 -30.33 12.76
C GLY A 200 11.71 -29.76 11.78
N ALA A 201 11.79 -30.30 10.56
CA ALA A 201 12.71 -29.81 9.53
C ALA A 201 12.46 -28.32 9.20
N GLY A 202 11.21 -27.92 8.99
CA GLY A 202 10.86 -26.52 8.70
C GLY A 202 11.26 -25.57 9.83
N ALA A 203 11.03 -25.96 11.09
CA ALA A 203 11.44 -25.18 12.25
C ALA A 203 12.97 -25.04 12.36
N ALA A 204 13.71 -26.11 12.09
CA ALA A 204 15.17 -26.09 12.09
C ALA A 204 15.73 -25.18 10.98
N GLU A 205 15.15 -25.22 9.78
CA GLU A 205 15.52 -24.37 8.65
C GLU A 205 15.24 -22.89 8.92
N ALA A 206 14.06 -22.56 9.45
CA ALA A 206 13.71 -21.19 9.83
C ALA A 206 14.66 -20.65 10.91
N SER A 207 14.95 -21.46 11.93
CA SER A 207 15.90 -21.10 12.99
C SER A 207 17.32 -20.90 12.45
N ALA A 208 17.79 -21.76 11.54
CA ALA A 208 19.09 -21.61 10.89
C ALA A 208 19.19 -20.33 10.05
N ALA A 209 18.08 -19.88 9.46
CA ALA A 209 17.97 -18.60 8.77
C ALA A 209 17.81 -17.39 9.71
N GLY A 210 17.72 -17.61 11.03
CA GLY A 210 17.49 -16.56 12.03
C GLY A 210 16.07 -15.99 12.00
N LEU A 211 15.11 -16.74 11.45
CA LEU A 211 13.71 -16.34 11.32
C LEU A 211 12.88 -16.90 12.48
N SER A 212 11.91 -16.11 12.94
CA SER A 212 10.95 -16.52 13.96
C SER A 212 9.66 -15.70 13.83
N TRP A 213 8.54 -16.23 14.32
CA TRP A 213 7.27 -15.52 14.34
C TRP A 213 7.35 -14.22 15.16
N SER A 214 8.04 -14.26 16.30
CA SER A 214 8.25 -13.07 17.14
C SER A 214 8.97 -11.91 16.45
N ALA A 215 9.83 -12.20 15.45
CA ALA A 215 10.52 -11.19 14.68
C ALA A 215 9.58 -10.46 13.69
N LEU A 216 8.45 -11.08 13.34
CA LEU A 216 7.44 -10.50 12.45
C LEU A 216 6.43 -9.63 13.20
N GLY A 217 6.21 -9.85 14.50
CA GLY A 217 5.26 -9.07 15.31
C GLY A 217 5.33 -7.55 15.08
N PRO A 218 6.52 -6.91 15.05
CA PRO A 218 6.63 -5.46 14.79
C PRO A 218 6.19 -5.00 13.38
N LEU A 219 6.08 -5.91 12.41
CA LEU A 219 5.64 -5.64 11.04
C LEU A 219 4.14 -5.90 10.85
N VAL A 220 3.49 -6.54 11.83
CA VAL A 220 2.08 -6.94 11.79
C VAL A 220 1.27 -6.02 12.67
N ASP A 221 0.18 -5.52 12.10
CA ASP A 221 -0.70 -4.52 12.70
C ASP A 221 -1.97 -5.10 13.29
N GLY A 222 -2.29 -6.33 12.89
CA GLY A 222 -3.48 -7.05 13.32
C GLY A 222 -3.73 -8.25 12.41
N GLY A 223 -4.92 -8.81 12.55
CA GLY A 223 -5.34 -10.04 11.88
C GLY A 223 -5.58 -11.15 12.89
N ALA A 224 -5.51 -12.40 12.43
CA ALA A 224 -5.81 -13.55 13.28
C ALA A 224 -5.14 -14.83 12.79
N VAL A 225 -4.85 -15.73 13.72
CA VAL A 225 -4.58 -17.14 13.42
C VAL A 225 -5.90 -17.90 13.58
N LEU A 226 -6.40 -18.46 12.48
CA LEU A 226 -7.60 -19.26 12.40
C LEU A 226 -7.19 -20.74 12.37
N GLY A 227 -7.41 -21.43 13.48
CA GLY A 227 -7.11 -22.86 13.64
C GLY A 227 -8.26 -23.72 13.19
N TYR A 228 -8.06 -24.66 12.26
CA TYR A 228 -9.15 -25.49 11.74
C TYR A 228 -9.11 -26.92 12.28
N GLY A 229 -10.28 -27.45 12.63
CA GLY A 229 -10.45 -28.85 13.02
C GLY A 229 -10.99 -29.04 14.43
N THR A 230 -11.28 -30.27 14.80
CA THR A 230 -11.76 -30.61 16.16
C THR A 230 -10.71 -31.40 16.95
N PRO A 231 -10.76 -31.42 18.29
CA PRO A 231 -9.86 -32.21 19.12
C PRO A 231 -9.91 -33.73 18.82
N GLU A 232 -11.05 -34.22 18.35
CA GLU A 232 -11.23 -35.62 17.93
C GLU A 232 -10.53 -35.93 16.61
N GLY A 233 -10.25 -34.90 15.81
CA GLY A 233 -9.68 -35.00 14.48
C GLY A 233 -10.65 -35.52 13.42
N GLY A 234 -10.20 -35.46 12.17
CA GLY A 234 -10.97 -35.92 11.02
C GLY A 234 -10.15 -36.86 10.14
N ARG A 235 -10.84 -37.80 9.51
CA ARG A 235 -10.24 -38.63 8.46
C ARG A 235 -10.09 -37.81 7.18
N MET A 236 -9.08 -38.12 6.39
CA MET A 236 -8.73 -37.38 5.18
C MET A 236 -8.79 -38.28 3.97
N ARG A 237 -9.36 -37.79 2.87
CA ARG A 237 -9.38 -38.50 1.59
C ARG A 237 -8.14 -38.18 0.77
N GLU A 238 -7.72 -39.16 -0.01
CA GLU A 238 -6.67 -38.98 -1.01
C GLU A 238 -7.11 -37.98 -2.09
N PHE A 239 -6.15 -37.21 -2.60
CA PHE A 239 -6.36 -36.34 -3.75
C PHE A 239 -5.29 -36.59 -4.79
N THR A 240 -5.74 -36.96 -5.98
CA THR A 240 -4.86 -37.32 -7.12
C THR A 240 -4.64 -36.14 -8.08
N GLY A 241 -5.18 -34.97 -7.77
CA GLY A 241 -5.14 -33.77 -8.62
C GLY A 241 -6.25 -33.70 -9.68
N TRP A 242 -7.06 -34.75 -9.83
CA TRP A 242 -8.15 -34.81 -10.80
C TRP A 242 -9.33 -35.61 -10.25
N GLY A 243 -10.57 -35.23 -10.62
CA GLY A 243 -11.79 -35.91 -10.17
C GLY A 243 -12.33 -35.39 -8.83
N GLN A 244 -13.44 -35.97 -8.38
CA GLN A 244 -14.06 -35.60 -7.10
C GLN A 244 -13.36 -36.33 -5.96
N THR A 245 -12.92 -35.59 -4.93
CA THR A 245 -12.27 -36.16 -3.74
C THR A 245 -13.21 -37.11 -2.97
N THR A 246 -14.52 -36.91 -3.03
CA THR A 246 -15.52 -37.73 -2.31
C THR A 246 -15.49 -39.21 -2.70
N ASP A 247 -15.02 -39.53 -3.90
CA ASP A 247 -14.94 -40.91 -4.42
C ASP A 247 -13.59 -41.57 -4.11
N GLN A 248 -12.63 -40.82 -3.56
CA GLN A 248 -11.30 -41.29 -3.26
C GLN A 248 -11.27 -42.02 -1.91
N PRO A 249 -10.39 -43.02 -1.75
CA PRO A 249 -10.19 -43.70 -0.47
C PRO A 249 -9.61 -42.74 0.57
N TYR A 250 -9.74 -43.14 1.85
CA TYR A 250 -9.06 -42.43 2.92
C TYR A 250 -7.56 -42.71 2.88
N ILE A 251 -6.77 -41.67 3.16
CA ILE A 251 -5.33 -41.77 3.40
C ILE A 251 -5.12 -42.78 4.53
N GLN A 252 -4.23 -43.74 4.33
CA GLN A 252 -3.91 -44.76 5.33
C GLN A 252 -2.66 -44.36 6.13
N ASP A 253 -2.70 -44.53 7.45
CA ASP A 253 -1.53 -44.40 8.30
C ASP A 253 -0.57 -45.57 8.02
N PRO A 254 0.68 -45.31 7.57
CA PRO A 254 1.65 -46.36 7.27
C PRO A 254 2.03 -47.23 8.47
N ALA A 255 1.92 -46.72 9.70
CA ALA A 255 2.29 -47.43 10.92
C ALA A 255 1.22 -48.44 11.35
N THR A 256 -0.05 -48.09 11.20
CA THR A 256 -1.19 -48.90 11.68
C THR A 256 -1.96 -49.60 10.56
N GLY A 257 -1.89 -49.09 9.33
CA GLY A 257 -2.68 -49.55 8.19
C GLY A 257 -4.18 -49.27 8.35
N GLN A 258 -4.55 -48.28 9.17
CA GLN A 258 -5.92 -47.78 9.33
C GLN A 258 -6.06 -46.41 8.67
N ASP A 259 -7.30 -45.91 8.53
CA ASP A 259 -7.56 -44.55 8.08
C ASP A 259 -6.79 -43.55 8.96
N ALA A 260 -5.97 -42.70 8.35
CA ALA A 260 -5.26 -41.63 9.03
C ALA A 260 -6.24 -40.58 9.53
N VAL A 261 -6.00 -40.09 10.75
CA VAL A 261 -6.80 -39.05 11.40
C VAL A 261 -5.88 -37.87 11.67
N SER A 262 -6.24 -36.70 11.13
CA SER A 262 -5.53 -35.44 11.38
C SER A 262 -6.14 -34.75 12.59
N VAL A 263 -5.30 -34.31 13.51
CA VAL A 263 -5.68 -33.58 14.72
C VAL A 263 -4.97 -32.23 14.71
N PRO A 264 -5.68 -31.10 14.91
CA PRO A 264 -5.04 -29.79 14.91
C PRO A 264 -4.11 -29.60 16.10
N ASP A 265 -2.96 -28.96 15.87
CA ASP A 265 -2.05 -28.51 16.93
C ASP A 265 -2.42 -27.09 17.38
N THR A 266 -3.41 -27.01 18.26
CA THR A 266 -3.91 -25.74 18.79
C THR A 266 -2.85 -25.00 19.62
N ALA A 267 -1.95 -25.72 20.29
CA ALA A 267 -0.91 -25.12 21.12
C ALA A 267 0.15 -24.42 20.27
N LEU A 268 0.53 -25.01 19.12
CA LEU A 268 1.39 -24.35 18.14
C LEU A 268 0.74 -23.06 17.62
N LEU A 269 -0.52 -23.14 17.19
CA LEU A 269 -1.23 -21.98 16.62
C LEU A 269 -1.43 -20.84 17.62
N GLU A 270 -1.74 -21.16 18.89
CA GLU A 270 -1.78 -20.18 19.98
C GLU A 270 -0.43 -19.49 20.17
N THR A 271 0.65 -20.26 20.14
CA THR A 271 2.02 -19.74 20.26
C THR A 271 2.36 -18.79 19.11
N VAL A 272 2.03 -19.17 17.86
CA VAL A 272 2.24 -18.33 16.68
C VAL A 272 1.44 -17.03 16.77
N ALA A 273 0.18 -17.09 17.21
CA ALA A 273 -0.66 -15.91 17.40
C ALA A 273 -0.07 -14.98 18.47
N GLN A 274 0.39 -15.54 19.59
CA GLN A 274 1.05 -14.79 20.65
C GLN A 274 2.33 -14.10 20.18
N ASP A 275 3.17 -14.81 19.42
CA ASP A 275 4.42 -14.28 18.86
C ASP A 275 4.18 -13.14 17.86
N LEU A 276 3.13 -13.23 17.07
CA LEU A 276 2.70 -12.18 16.14
C LEU A 276 1.94 -11.04 16.83
N GLY A 277 1.48 -11.22 18.06
CA GLY A 277 0.64 -10.26 18.77
C GLY A 277 -0.78 -10.14 18.22
N ILE A 278 -1.31 -11.21 17.61
CA ILE A 278 -2.65 -11.26 17.01
C ILE A 278 -3.54 -12.30 17.71
N THR A 279 -4.85 -12.26 17.43
CA THR A 279 -5.81 -13.16 18.08
C THR A 279 -5.76 -14.56 17.47
N TYR A 280 -5.84 -15.59 18.31
CA TYR A 280 -6.11 -16.97 17.88
C TYR A 280 -7.59 -17.30 18.02
N LEU A 281 -8.17 -17.95 17.01
CA LEU A 281 -9.55 -18.44 17.02
C LEU A 281 -9.59 -19.86 16.45
N GLN A 282 -10.11 -20.81 17.24
CA GLN A 282 -10.42 -22.13 16.73
C GLN A 282 -11.71 -22.11 15.90
N ARG A 283 -11.70 -22.82 14.78
CA ARG A 283 -12.74 -22.90 13.76
C ARG A 283 -13.13 -24.37 13.57
N THR A 284 -14.35 -24.70 13.95
CA THR A 284 -14.93 -26.04 13.82
C THR A 284 -16.12 -26.06 12.85
N GLY A 285 -16.66 -24.90 12.46
CA GLY A 285 -17.91 -24.78 11.71
C GLY A 285 -19.16 -25.03 12.55
N GLY A 286 -18.98 -25.26 13.86
CA GLY A 286 -20.06 -25.44 14.82
C GLY A 286 -20.67 -24.12 15.31
N PRO A 287 -21.77 -24.18 16.06
CA PRO A 287 -22.45 -23.00 16.59
C PRO A 287 -21.66 -22.25 17.67
N ASP A 288 -20.65 -22.90 18.25
CA ASP A 288 -19.80 -22.34 19.31
C ASP A 288 -18.62 -21.51 18.75
N ASP A 289 -18.40 -21.57 17.44
CA ASP A 289 -17.38 -20.77 16.76
C ASP A 289 -17.66 -19.27 16.92
N ALA A 290 -16.60 -18.49 17.14
CA ALA A 290 -16.71 -17.04 17.15
C ALA A 290 -17.28 -16.52 15.80
N PRO A 291 -18.10 -15.46 15.81
CA PRO A 291 -18.60 -14.88 14.57
C PRO A 291 -17.44 -14.33 13.74
N THR A 292 -17.60 -14.25 12.42
CA THR A 292 -16.54 -13.75 11.52
C THR A 292 -16.09 -12.33 11.85
N SER A 293 -16.98 -11.51 12.41
CA SER A 293 -16.66 -10.18 12.94
C SER A 293 -15.56 -10.17 14.00
N ALA A 294 -15.33 -11.28 14.72
CA ALA A 294 -14.29 -11.37 15.74
C ALA A 294 -12.87 -11.24 15.16
N PHE A 295 -12.69 -11.55 13.87
CA PHE A 295 -11.42 -11.38 13.18
C PHE A 295 -11.49 -10.36 12.04
N THR A 296 -12.66 -10.00 11.54
CA THR A 296 -12.80 -9.02 10.45
C THR A 296 -13.05 -7.58 10.92
N ASP A 297 -13.56 -7.35 12.13
CA ASP A 297 -13.80 -6.00 12.68
C ASP A 297 -12.59 -5.51 13.47
N GLN A 298 -11.44 -5.39 12.80
CA GLN A 298 -10.22 -4.88 13.41
C GLN A 298 -10.25 -3.35 13.46
N ASP A 299 -9.83 -2.75 14.58
CA ASP A 299 -9.70 -1.29 14.70
C ASP A 299 -8.43 -0.80 13.98
N VAL A 300 -8.50 -0.83 12.64
CA VAL A 300 -7.41 -0.42 11.76
C VAL A 300 -7.10 1.07 11.92
N ASP A 301 -8.10 1.89 12.27
CA ASP A 301 -7.92 3.33 12.52
C ASP A 301 -7.08 3.59 13.78
N ALA A 302 -7.22 2.78 14.85
CA ALA A 302 -6.33 2.83 16.00
C ALA A 302 -4.88 2.45 15.62
N VAL A 303 -4.68 1.45 14.75
CA VAL A 303 -3.32 1.03 14.34
C VAL A 303 -2.64 2.05 13.41
N LEU A 304 -3.41 2.67 12.52
CA LEU A 304 -2.93 3.76 11.67
C LEU A 304 -2.64 5.06 12.46
N SER A 305 -3.25 5.22 13.65
CA SER A 305 -3.08 6.37 14.53
C SER A 305 -1.75 6.40 15.29
N ASP A 306 -0.98 5.30 15.31
CA ASP A 306 0.33 5.17 15.95
C ASP A 306 1.48 5.89 15.19
N GLY A 307 1.12 6.91 14.40
CA GLY A 307 2.06 7.83 13.76
C GLY A 307 2.44 7.50 12.32
N ARG A 308 1.96 6.38 11.74
CA ARG A 308 2.24 6.01 10.33
C ARG A 308 1.47 6.82 9.31
N GLN A 309 0.23 7.24 9.61
CA GLN A 309 -0.48 8.23 8.79
C GLN A 309 0.17 9.62 8.75
N ARG A 310 1.20 9.88 9.58
CA ARG A 310 1.72 11.24 9.78
C ARG A 310 2.71 11.73 8.72
N ARG A 311 2.94 10.99 7.62
CA ARG A 311 3.87 11.44 6.56
C ARG A 311 3.30 11.41 5.14
N ARG A 312 3.08 12.64 4.67
CA ARG A 312 3.39 13.18 3.31
C ARG A 312 2.46 12.80 2.14
N ALA A 313 1.20 13.24 2.23
CA ALA A 313 0.57 13.88 1.06
C ALA A 313 0.85 15.39 1.13
N ARG A 314 1.38 15.98 0.05
CA ARG A 314 1.71 17.42 -0.02
C ARG A 314 1.16 17.99 -1.32
N GLN A 315 0.23 18.92 -1.23
CA GLN A 315 -0.24 19.67 -2.38
C GLN A 315 0.59 20.95 -2.53
N TYR A 316 1.20 21.12 -3.70
CA TYR A 316 1.91 22.35 -4.04
C TYR A 316 0.89 23.47 -4.30
N LEU A 317 1.00 24.61 -3.62
CA LEU A 317 0.22 25.82 -3.95
C LEU A 317 0.83 26.56 -5.14
N THR A 318 1.10 25.85 -6.24
CA THR A 318 1.63 26.44 -7.46
C THR A 318 0.54 27.16 -8.26
N TRP A 319 -0.71 26.71 -8.19
CA TRP A 319 -1.81 27.27 -8.98
C TRP A 319 -2.21 28.72 -8.63
N PRO A 320 -2.34 29.16 -7.36
CA PRO A 320 -2.70 30.54 -7.06
C PRO A 320 -1.53 31.50 -7.31
N LEU A 321 -0.29 31.03 -7.09
CA LEU A 321 0.94 31.75 -7.43
C LEU A 321 1.09 31.89 -8.95
N GLY A 322 0.77 30.84 -9.71
CA GLY A 322 0.77 30.83 -11.17
C GLY A 322 -0.22 31.83 -11.77
N LEU A 323 -1.45 31.89 -11.24
CA LEU A 323 -2.44 32.89 -11.63
C LEU A 323 -1.99 34.33 -11.33
N THR A 324 -1.36 34.54 -10.17
CA THR A 324 -0.81 35.84 -9.79
C THR A 324 0.33 36.26 -10.73
N ALA A 325 1.24 35.34 -11.06
CA ALA A 325 2.31 35.57 -12.00
C ALA A 325 1.78 35.89 -13.41
N ALA A 326 0.78 35.15 -13.90
CA ALA A 326 0.15 35.38 -15.19
C ALA A 326 -0.51 36.76 -15.28
N GLY A 327 -1.22 37.18 -14.23
CA GLY A 327 -1.82 38.53 -14.16
C GLY A 327 -0.79 39.65 -14.20
N LEU A 328 0.32 39.50 -13.47
CA LEU A 328 1.42 40.47 -13.47
C LEU A 328 2.14 40.55 -14.83
N LEU A 329 2.34 39.42 -15.51
CA LEU A 329 2.92 39.38 -16.85
C LEU A 329 2.02 40.07 -17.89
N LEU A 330 0.71 39.82 -17.83
CA LEU A 330 -0.26 40.52 -18.69
C LEU A 330 -0.23 42.03 -18.46
N TRP A 331 -0.12 42.48 -17.21
CA TRP A 331 -0.01 43.90 -16.91
C TRP A 331 1.28 44.51 -17.46
N GLU A 332 2.43 43.84 -17.32
CA GLU A 332 3.69 44.32 -17.93
C GLU A 332 3.58 44.39 -19.46
N ALA A 333 3.00 43.38 -20.11
CA ALA A 333 2.79 43.37 -21.56
C ALA A 333 1.96 44.56 -22.03
N VAL A 334 0.86 44.88 -21.33
CA VAL A 334 0.01 46.03 -21.64
C VAL A 334 0.75 47.36 -21.39
N ALA A 335 1.53 47.45 -20.31
CA ALA A 335 2.29 48.67 -20.00
C ALA A 335 3.39 48.93 -21.04
N LEU A 336 4.10 47.88 -21.47
CA LEU A 336 5.10 47.95 -22.53
C LEU A 336 4.48 48.31 -23.88
N ALA A 337 3.33 47.72 -24.23
CA ALA A 337 2.61 48.05 -25.45
C ALA A 337 2.17 49.52 -25.48
N ARG A 338 1.68 50.06 -24.35
CA ARG A 338 1.31 51.48 -24.24
C ARG A 338 2.51 52.41 -24.38
N ALA A 339 3.66 52.05 -23.80
CA ALA A 339 4.89 52.81 -23.93
C ALA A 339 5.40 52.84 -25.39
N ASP A 340 5.37 51.69 -26.08
CA ASP A 340 5.77 51.58 -27.48
C ASP A 340 4.84 52.39 -28.41
N LEU A 341 3.53 52.36 -28.16
CA LEU A 341 2.57 53.18 -28.89
C LEU A 341 2.82 54.68 -28.69
N GLY A 342 3.12 55.12 -27.47
CA GLY A 342 3.47 56.51 -27.17
C GLY A 342 4.76 56.97 -27.89
N LEU A 343 5.78 56.12 -27.96
CA LEU A 343 7.03 56.40 -28.70
C LEU A 343 6.79 56.49 -30.22
N ARG A 344 5.89 55.66 -30.76
CA ARG A 344 5.49 55.71 -32.18
C ARG A 344 4.74 56.99 -32.52
N ASP A 345 3.90 57.50 -31.62
CA ASP A 345 3.18 58.76 -31.85
C ASP A 345 4.12 59.98 -31.77
N LEU A 346 5.10 59.97 -30.85
CA LEU A 346 6.13 61.02 -30.77
C LEU A 346 7.05 61.03 -31.99
N SER A 347 7.51 59.87 -32.45
CA SER A 347 8.33 59.76 -33.67
C SER A 347 7.57 60.20 -34.93
N ARG A 348 6.27 59.87 -35.04
CA ARG A 348 5.40 60.38 -36.12
C ARG A 348 5.19 61.89 -36.05
N ALA A 349 4.97 62.45 -34.86
CA ALA A 349 4.83 63.90 -34.66
C ALA A 349 6.12 64.65 -35.04
N THR A 350 7.28 64.08 -34.67
CA THR A 350 8.60 64.63 -35.01
C THR A 350 8.86 64.57 -36.52
N ALA A 351 8.55 63.44 -37.17
CA ALA A 351 8.66 63.29 -38.63
C ALA A 351 7.73 64.25 -39.39
N ALA A 352 6.52 64.49 -38.88
CA ALA A 352 5.58 65.46 -39.45
C ALA A 352 6.06 66.92 -39.28
N ALA A 353 6.70 67.25 -38.17
CA ALA A 353 7.30 68.57 -37.93
C ALA A 353 8.50 68.85 -38.86
N VAL A 354 9.39 67.87 -39.05
CA VAL A 354 10.51 67.98 -40.01
C VAL A 354 10.00 68.17 -41.44
N ARG A 355 8.91 67.49 -41.82
CA ARG A 355 8.29 67.63 -43.15
C ARG A 355 7.64 69.01 -43.38
N LYS A 356 7.24 69.72 -42.31
CA LYS A 356 6.71 71.09 -42.38
C LYS A 356 7.79 72.17 -42.34
N GLY A 357 8.94 71.90 -41.72
CA GLY A 357 10.08 72.83 -41.66
C GLY A 357 11.02 72.78 -42.88
N GLY A 358 10.90 71.76 -43.73
CA GLY A 358 11.68 71.60 -44.95
C GLY A 358 10.94 72.02 -46.23
N ARG A 359 10.65 73.31 -46.38
CA ARG A 359 10.43 73.92 -47.70
C ARG A 359 11.10 75.31 -47.69
N PRO A 360 12.09 75.57 -48.57
CA PRO A 360 12.63 76.92 -48.74
C PRO A 360 11.58 77.89 -49.29
#